data_AF-A0A7C5H5D6-F1
#
_entry.id   AF-A0A7C5H5D6-F1
#
_cell.length_a   1.000
_cell.length_b   1.000
_cell.length_c   1.000
_cell.angle_alpha   90.00
_cell.angle_beta   90.00
_cell.angle_gamma   90.00
#
_symmetry.space_group_name_H-M   'P 1'
#
loop_
_entity.id
_entity.type
_entity.pdbx_description
1 polymer ?
#
loop_
_entity_poly.entity_id
_entity_poly.type
_entity_poly.pdbx_seq_one_letter_code
_entity_poly.pdbx_strand_id
1 'polypeptide(L)' 'MRIGFLQFAPIFGNKEKNLELLVNTLKKTNPLPEVLVLPELAFTGYTFINKKEAVLLSE' A
#
# COMPACT_ATOMS: atom_id res chain seq x y z
N MET A 1 -3.49 -23.35 0.13
CA MET A 1 -3.23 -21.99 -0.36
C MET A 1 -3.65 -20.99 0.71
N ARG A 2 -2.69 -20.23 1.27
CA ARG A 2 -2.91 -19.19 2.29
C ARG A 2 -3.05 -17.83 1.61
N ILE A 3 -4.19 -17.18 1.82
CA ILE A 3 -4.48 -15.86 1.28
C ILE A 3 -4.59 -14.89 2.47
N GLY A 4 -3.94 -13.73 2.37
CA GLY A 4 -4.02 -12.67 3.36
C GLY A 4 -4.49 -11.36 2.74
N PHE A 5 -4.92 -10.43 3.58
CA PHE A 5 -5.13 -9.04 3.21
C PHE A 5 -4.47 -8.14 4.25
N LEU A 6 -4.00 -6.98 3.82
CA LEU A 6 -3.42 -5.98 4.72
C LEU A 6 -4.26 -4.70 4.70
N GLN A 7 -4.99 -4.45 5.78
CA GLN A 7 -5.73 -3.21 5.94
C GLN A 7 -4.88 -2.15 6.64
N PHE A 8 -4.74 -0.99 6.03
CA PHE A 8 -4.10 0.19 6.60
C PHE A 8 -4.65 1.45 5.93
N ALA A 9 -4.30 2.63 6.45
CA ALA A 9 -4.66 3.91 5.86
C ALA A 9 -3.46 4.51 5.13
N PRO A 10 -3.38 4.43 3.78
CA PRO A 10 -2.29 5.04 3.03
C PRO A 10 -2.26 6.55 3.21
N ILE A 11 -1.07 7.09 3.40
CA ILE A 11 -0.82 8.53 3.46
C ILE A 11 -0.71 9.06 2.03
N PHE A 12 -1.59 10.00 1.68
CA PHE A 12 -1.62 10.56 0.33
C PHE A 12 -0.27 11.17 -0.06
N GLY A 13 0.27 10.76 -1.22
CA GLY A 13 1.51 11.27 -1.78
C GLY A 13 2.81 10.85 -1.08
N ASN A 14 2.76 10.04 -0.02
CA ASN A 14 3.96 9.58 0.70
C ASN A 14 4.21 8.09 0.47
N LYS A 15 4.79 7.76 -0.69
CA LYS A 15 5.04 6.38 -1.13
C LYS A 15 5.97 5.62 -0.19
N GLU A 16 7.02 6.29 0.28
CA GLU A 16 8.06 5.73 1.13
C GLU A 16 7.46 5.24 2.46
N LYS A 17 6.63 6.07 3.09
CA LYS A 17 6.01 5.72 4.38
C LYS A 17 4.96 4.61 4.24
N ASN A 18 4.21 4.60 3.14
CA ASN A 18 3.25 3.53 2.84
C ASN A 18 3.97 2.19 2.61
N LEU A 19 5.08 2.21 1.87
CA LEU A 19 5.93 1.04 1.63
C LEU A 19 6.58 0.54 2.92
N GLU A 20 7.10 1.44 3.75
CA GLU A 20 7.70 1.11 5.04
C GLU A 20 6.71 0.38 5.96
N LEU A 21 5.46 0.86 6.04
CA LEU A 21 4.40 0.21 6.81
C LEU A 21 4.16 -1.23 6.32
N LEU A 22 4.06 -1.42 5.00
CA LEU A 22 3.87 -2.74 4.40
C LEU A 22 5.04 -3.68 4.72
N VAL A 23 6.28 -3.23 4.50
CA VAL A 23 7.48 -4.03 4.77
C VAL A 23 7.59 -4.41 6.25
N ASN A 24 7.36 -3.45 7.15
CA ASN A 24 7.42 -3.69 8.59
C ASN A 24 6.33 -4.66 9.07
N THR A 25 5.15 -4.63 8.43
CA THR A 25 4.07 -5.59 8.73
C THR A 25 4.44 -7.00 8.25
N LEU A 26 4.97 -7.12 7.04
CA LEU A 26 5.36 -8.42 6.48
C LEU A 26 6.50 -9.08 7.26
N LYS A 27 7.49 -8.30 7.71
CA LYS A 27 8.58 -8.80 8.57
C LYS A 27 8.10 -9.41 9.88
N LYS A 28 6.93 -8.97 10.38
CA LYS A 28 6.32 -9.46 11.62
C LYS A 28 5.32 -10.60 11.39
N THR A 29 5.05 -10.96 10.13
CA THR A 29 4.03 -11.94 9.77
C THR A 29 4.68 -13.30 9.49
N ASN A 30 4.35 -14.31 10.30
CA ASN A 30 4.78 -15.68 10.10
C ASN A 30 3.63 -16.65 10.46
N PRO A 31 3.17 -17.53 9.55
CA PRO A 31 3.66 -17.71 8.17
C PRO A 31 3.23 -16.56 7.24
N LEU A 32 4.06 -16.25 6.23
CA LEU A 32 3.65 -15.36 5.14
C LEU A 32 2.54 -16.01 4.30
N PRO A 33 1.57 -15.21 3.82
CA PRO A 33 0.59 -15.69 2.86
C PRO A 33 1.23 -15.94 1.49
N GLU A 34 0.65 -16.86 0.73
CA GLU A 34 1.04 -17.13 -0.66
C GLU A 34 0.47 -16.08 -1.61
N VAL A 35 -0.65 -15.45 -1.24
CA VAL A 35 -1.26 -14.31 -1.94
C VAL A 35 -1.63 -13.24 -0.91
N LEU A 36 -1.23 -12.00 -1.15
CA LEU A 36 -1.57 -10.85 -0.31
C LEU A 36 -2.37 -9.84 -1.12
N VAL A 37 -3.55 -9.45 -0.62
CA VAL A 37 -4.37 -8.39 -1.18
C VAL A 37 -4.12 -7.09 -0.41
N LEU A 38 -3.91 -5.99 -1.14
CA LEU A 38 -3.73 -4.65 -0.58
C LEU A 38 -4.96 -3.78 -0.87
N PRO A 39 -5.13 -2.66 -0.13
CA PRO A 39 -6.17 -1.69 -0.44
C PRO A 39 -5.95 -1.07 -1.82
N GLU A 40 -7.01 -0.50 -2.38
CA GLU A 40 -6.90 0.32 -3.59
C GLU A 40 -5.90 1.47 -3.36
N LEU A 41 -5.01 1.69 -4.33
CA LEU A 41 -3.99 2.76 -4.30
C LEU A 41 -3.14 2.75 -3.01
N ALA A 42 -2.77 1.56 -2.55
CA ALA A 42 -2.06 1.28 -1.30
C ALA A 42 -0.77 2.09 -1.08
N PHE A 43 -0.11 2.54 -2.15
CA PHE A 43 1.16 3.26 -2.06
C PHE A 43 1.02 4.77 -2.22
N THR A 44 -0.06 5.25 -2.82
CA THR A 44 -0.24 6.68 -3.14
C THR A 44 -1.33 7.35 -2.31
N GLY A 45 -2.25 6.59 -1.72
CA GLY A 45 -3.53 7.11 -1.23
C GLY A 45 -4.50 7.43 -2.37
N TYR A 46 -5.72 7.84 -1.99
CA TYR A 46 -6.87 7.89 -2.91
C TYR A 46 -7.30 9.31 -3.32
N THR A 47 -7.08 10.31 -2.47
CA THR A 47 -7.72 11.63 -2.58
C THR A 47 -7.03 12.59 -3.56
N PHE A 48 -6.85 12.15 -4.81
CA PHE A 48 -6.36 13.00 -5.89
C PHE A 48 -7.37 14.09 -6.21
N ILE A 49 -6.94 15.35 -6.33
CA ILE A 49 -7.82 16.47 -6.67
C ILE A 49 -7.70 16.89 -8.14
N ASN A 50 -6.68 16.41 -8.86
CA ASN A 50 -6.52 16.68 -10.29
C ASN A 50 -5.67 15.62 -11.00
N LYS A 51 -5.75 15.61 -12.34
CA LYS A 51 -4.98 14.70 -13.19
C LYS A 51 -3.45 14.87 -13.02
N LYS A 52 -2.96 16.07 -12.72
CA LYS A 52 -1.52 16.31 -12.57
C LYS A 52 -0.95 15.58 -11.36
N GLU A 53 -1.68 15.54 -10.25
CA GLU A 53 -1.28 14.76 -9.06
C GLU A 53 -1.21 13.27 -9.35
N ALA A 54 -2.20 12.73 -10.08
CA ALA A 54 -2.20 11.33 -10.48
C ALA A 54 -0.98 11.00 -11.35
N VAL A 55 -0.61 11.89 -12.27
CA VAL A 55 0.59 11.75 -13.12
C VAL A 55 1.89 11.91 -12.30
N LEU A 56 1.91 12.78 -11.29
CA LEU A 56 3.09 12.97 -10.44
C LEU A 56 3.37 11.76 -9.56
N LEU A 57 2.32 11.08 -9.11
CA LEU A 57 2.41 9.92 -8.21
C LEU A 57 2.33 8.58 -8.94
N SER A 58 2.12 8.57 -10.26
CA SER A 58 2.26 7.36 -11.08
C SER A 58 3.72 6.98 -11.23
N GLU A 59 4.03 5.72 -10.98
CA GLU A 59 5.29 5.06 -11.32
C GLU A 59 5.05 4.03 -12.43
#